data_AF-A0A9C6WD13-F1
#
_entry.id   AF-A0A9C6WD13-F1
#
_cell.length_a   1.000
_cell.length_b   1.000
_cell.length_c   1.000
_cell.angle_alpha   90.00
_cell.angle_beta   90.00
_cell.angle_gamma   90.00
#
_symmetry.space_group_name_H-M   'P 1'
#
loop_
_entity.id
_entity.type
_entity.pdbx_description
1 polymer ?
#
loop_
_entity_poly.entity_id
_entity_poly.type
_entity_poly.pdbx_seq_one_letter_code
_entity_poly.pdbx_strand_id
1 'polypeptide(L)'
;MRCFDKEFCSQQRQCLGRIYNCQLIESDLTVCQSPKKSSRRYEYIQYGNGQRFGKQKNVSRDTNNVDSWRRWIFWKCSYCFCLCDDHQNSDRYFNLRETVSDVKANKVMTGVRFVKKNRVFHLQIQEGQILPRGAINQSTVEWKPVDGYKIDDTNIREGVDYHSMNYKSRGLNLDEITYTNDGSFVVTGVRFQATKGRLNLIVLFSNFDFVKGMLIEPESTRKYQSNSDIKGRIELHLKNLDVPTLSFDSSQPLSKDGQYLEFVNTGMEQDAAQTTVPFIDIQDVVSNHPVPLAGISIYYKGSPGYGGFVTPKIISYDISPHLPPVTML
;
A
#
# COMPACT_ATOMS: atom_id res chain seq x y z
N MET A 1 -14.10 23.82 -11.07
CA MET A 1 -14.60 24.79 -10.06
C MET A 1 -13.62 25.96 -10.09
N ARG A 2 -14.02 27.14 -10.59
CA ARG A 2 -13.13 28.32 -10.63
C ARG A 2 -13.26 29.04 -9.28
N CYS A 3 -12.15 29.22 -8.55
CA CYS A 3 -12.13 30.10 -7.38
C CYS A 3 -12.47 31.53 -7.85
N PHE A 4 -13.25 32.28 -7.06
CA PHE A 4 -13.45 33.70 -7.33
C PHE A 4 -12.15 34.45 -6.98
N ASP A 5 -11.79 35.45 -7.81
CA ASP A 5 -10.52 36.15 -7.68
C ASP A 5 -10.41 36.86 -6.34
N LYS A 6 -9.23 36.76 -5.70
CA LYS A 6 -8.85 37.33 -4.39
C LYS A 6 -9.50 36.70 -3.15
N GLU A 7 -10.45 35.79 -3.32
CA GLU A 7 -11.07 35.05 -2.20
C GLU A 7 -10.17 33.95 -1.65
N PHE A 8 -10.50 33.44 -0.45
CA PHE A 8 -9.71 32.45 0.29
C PHE A 8 -9.25 31.25 -0.58
N CYS A 9 -10.15 30.72 -1.42
CA CYS A 9 -9.88 29.61 -2.34
C CYS A 9 -8.72 29.88 -3.30
N SER A 10 -8.59 31.12 -3.80
CA SER A 10 -7.53 31.51 -4.75
C SER A 10 -6.13 31.53 -4.12
N GLN A 11 -6.07 31.66 -2.79
CA GLN A 11 -4.83 31.64 -2.02
C GLN A 11 -4.42 30.23 -1.60
N GLN A 12 -5.30 29.24 -1.76
CA GLN A 12 -5.02 27.86 -1.42
C GLN A 12 -4.28 27.14 -2.55
N ARG A 13 -3.46 26.16 -2.17
CA ARG A 13 -2.86 25.25 -3.15
C ARG A 13 -3.95 24.62 -4.03
N GLN A 14 -3.81 24.70 -5.34
CA GLN A 14 -4.82 24.15 -6.25
C GLN A 14 -4.81 22.61 -6.24
N CYS A 15 -5.98 22.02 -6.47
CA CYS A 15 -6.10 20.60 -6.77
C CYS A 15 -5.82 20.40 -8.26
N LEU A 16 -4.74 19.69 -8.60
CA LEU A 16 -4.34 19.53 -10.00
C LEU A 16 -4.91 18.28 -10.66
N GLY A 17 -5.64 17.45 -9.92
CA GLY A 17 -6.42 16.35 -10.49
C GLY A 17 -7.92 16.52 -10.27
N ARG A 18 -8.59 15.42 -9.91
CA ARG A 18 -10.05 15.41 -9.82
C ARG A 18 -10.53 15.84 -8.45
N ILE A 19 -11.42 16.83 -8.41
CA ILE A 19 -12.19 17.16 -7.22
C ILE A 19 -13.46 16.29 -7.21
N TYR A 20 -13.78 15.67 -6.08
CA TYR A 20 -14.93 14.78 -5.93
C TYR A 20 -15.49 14.81 -4.50
N ASN A 21 -16.66 14.21 -4.30
CA ASN A 21 -17.37 14.15 -3.01
C ASN A 21 -17.46 15.52 -2.30
N CYS A 22 -17.82 16.55 -3.05
CA CYS A 22 -18.03 17.88 -2.51
C CYS A 22 -19.35 17.95 -1.72
N GLN A 23 -19.29 18.48 -0.52
CA GLN A 23 -20.45 18.72 0.32
C GLN A 23 -20.40 20.11 0.96
N LEU A 24 -21.56 20.75 1.03
CA LEU A 24 -21.73 21.97 1.81
C LEU A 24 -21.96 21.55 3.27
N ILE A 25 -21.05 21.96 4.17
CA ILE A 25 -21.19 21.69 5.60
C ILE A 25 -21.88 22.87 6.28
N GLU A 26 -21.29 24.06 6.16
CA GLU A 26 -21.78 25.32 6.71
C GLU A 26 -21.17 26.48 5.89
N SER A 27 -21.75 27.68 5.96
CA SER A 27 -21.34 28.84 5.17
C SER A 27 -20.13 29.59 5.75
N ASP A 28 -19.98 29.59 7.07
CA ASP A 28 -19.03 30.40 7.82
C ASP A 28 -18.05 29.48 8.56
N LEU A 29 -16.77 29.61 8.23
CA LEU A 29 -15.76 28.69 8.73
C LEU A 29 -14.44 29.37 9.03
N THR A 30 -13.77 28.89 10.06
CA THR A 30 -12.43 29.31 10.46
C THR A 30 -11.45 28.21 10.08
N VAL A 31 -10.49 28.53 9.22
CA VAL A 31 -9.46 27.59 8.75
C VAL A 31 -8.13 27.88 9.42
N CYS A 32 -7.57 26.88 10.09
CA CYS A 32 -6.16 26.88 10.49
C CYS A 32 -5.35 26.10 9.45
N GLN A 33 -4.58 26.83 8.65
CA GLN A 33 -3.76 26.24 7.59
C GLN A 33 -2.52 25.54 8.15
N SER A 34 -2.11 24.49 7.45
CA SER A 34 -0.81 23.87 7.68
C SER A 34 0.32 24.74 7.09
N PRO A 35 1.58 24.58 7.54
CA PRO A 35 2.70 25.36 7.01
C PRO A 35 2.89 25.09 5.52
N LYS A 36 3.39 26.07 4.77
CA LYS A 36 3.53 25.97 3.29
C LYS A 36 4.32 24.75 2.79
N LYS A 37 5.25 24.23 3.60
CA LYS A 37 6.07 23.04 3.28
C LYS A 37 5.49 21.72 3.80
N SER A 38 4.33 21.75 4.44
CA SER A 38 3.68 20.55 4.97
C SER A 38 3.02 19.75 3.84
N SER A 39 2.97 18.44 4.01
CA SER A 39 2.12 17.56 3.20
C SER A 39 0.63 17.77 3.48
N ARG A 40 0.30 18.32 4.67
CA ARG A 40 -1.06 18.64 5.10
C ARG A 40 -1.48 20.00 4.56
N ARG A 41 -2.79 20.17 4.35
CA ARG A 41 -3.41 21.43 3.95
C ARG A 41 -3.93 22.23 5.14
N TYR A 42 -4.54 21.55 6.10
CA TYR A 42 -5.12 22.16 7.30
C TYR A 42 -4.64 21.45 8.56
N GLU A 43 -4.47 22.19 9.65
CA GLU A 43 -4.39 21.60 10.99
C GLU A 43 -5.81 21.26 11.46
N TYR A 44 -6.73 22.22 11.34
CA TYR A 44 -8.16 22.02 11.58
C TYR A 44 -9.02 23.01 10.79
N ILE A 45 -10.30 22.69 10.67
CA ILE A 45 -11.37 23.55 10.17
C ILE A 45 -12.45 23.59 11.24
N GLN A 46 -12.89 24.79 11.63
CA GLN A 46 -13.95 25.01 12.60
C GLN A 46 -15.12 25.68 11.89
N TYR A 47 -16.32 25.11 11.97
CA TYR A 47 -17.53 25.70 11.39
C TYR A 47 -18.29 26.51 12.43
N GLY A 48 -19.10 27.48 11.98
CA GLY A 48 -19.89 28.37 12.84
C GLY A 48 -20.88 27.64 13.76
N ASN A 49 -21.33 26.44 13.37
CA ASN A 49 -22.19 25.57 14.17
C ASN A 49 -21.46 24.82 15.31
N GLY A 50 -20.15 25.03 15.48
CA GLY A 50 -19.33 24.35 16.49
C GLY A 50 -18.67 23.05 16.01
N GLN A 51 -19.05 22.50 14.84
CA GLN A 51 -18.41 21.31 14.29
C GLN A 51 -16.95 21.59 13.91
N ARG A 52 -16.06 20.62 14.19
CA ARG A 52 -14.63 20.72 13.92
C ARG A 52 -14.11 19.51 13.16
N PHE A 53 -13.33 19.78 12.11
CA PHE A 53 -12.60 18.78 11.36
C PHE A 53 -11.10 18.88 11.65
N GLY A 54 -10.48 17.76 11.98
CA GLY A 54 -9.07 17.71 12.40
C GLY A 54 -8.88 18.13 13.86
N LYS A 55 -7.69 17.86 14.38
CA LYS A 55 -7.35 18.12 15.79
C LYS A 55 -6.61 19.44 15.94
N GLN A 56 -7.15 20.33 16.78
CA GLN A 56 -6.44 21.53 17.19
C GLN A 56 -5.24 21.13 18.06
N LYS A 57 -4.04 21.32 17.55
CA LYS A 57 -2.82 21.22 18.36
C LYS A 57 -2.61 22.55 19.09
N ASN A 58 -1.94 22.52 20.23
CA ASN A 58 -1.57 23.70 21.04
C ASN A 58 -0.49 24.58 20.36
N VAL A 59 -0.64 24.86 19.07
CA VAL A 59 0.25 25.71 18.31
C VAL A 59 -0.57 26.94 17.92
N SER A 60 -0.19 28.10 18.46
CA SER A 60 -0.74 29.39 18.04
C SER A 60 -0.38 29.60 16.57
N ARG A 61 -1.37 29.45 15.69
CA ARG A 61 -1.25 29.74 14.27
C ARG A 61 -2.39 30.64 13.84
N ASP A 62 -2.06 31.48 12.87
CA ASP A 62 -3.03 32.39 12.28
C ASP A 62 -4.18 31.60 11.67
N THR A 63 -5.38 31.94 12.13
CA THR A 63 -6.63 31.40 11.61
C THR A 63 -7.21 32.39 10.61
N ASN A 64 -7.75 31.89 9.51
CA ASN A 64 -8.49 32.70 8.56
C ASN A 64 -9.97 32.47 8.76
N ASN A 65 -10.73 33.54 8.98
CA ASN A 65 -12.19 33.50 8.88
C ASN A 65 -12.58 33.57 7.41
N VAL A 66 -13.45 32.66 7.02
CA VAL A 66 -13.84 32.41 5.64
C VAL A 66 -15.35 32.44 5.60
N ASP A 67 -15.89 33.56 5.13
CA ASP A 67 -17.32 33.78 5.04
C ASP A 67 -17.84 33.53 3.63
N SER A 68 -19.10 33.12 3.56
CA SER A 68 -19.83 33.08 2.29
C SER A 68 -19.92 34.47 1.63
N TRP A 69 -19.85 34.52 0.31
CA TRP A 69 -19.87 35.77 -0.45
C TRP A 69 -21.07 35.85 -1.37
N ARG A 70 -21.42 37.07 -1.82
CA ARG A 70 -22.51 37.28 -2.79
C ARG A 70 -21.95 37.65 -4.15
N ARG A 71 -22.31 36.88 -5.17
CA ARG A 71 -22.12 37.25 -6.57
C ARG A 71 -23.44 37.87 -7.06
N TRP A 72 -23.50 39.20 -7.07
CA TRP A 72 -24.72 39.96 -7.36
C TRP A 72 -25.81 39.76 -6.28
N ILE A 73 -26.96 40.43 -6.43
CA ILE A 73 -27.98 40.55 -5.38
C ILE A 73 -28.56 39.18 -4.97
N PHE A 74 -28.65 38.21 -5.89
CA PHE A 74 -29.38 36.96 -5.66
C PHE A 74 -28.53 35.71 -5.47
N TRP A 75 -27.22 35.74 -5.76
CA TRP A 75 -26.42 34.51 -5.74
C TRP A 75 -25.46 34.51 -4.55
N LYS A 76 -25.83 33.79 -3.49
CA LYS A 76 -24.94 33.47 -2.38
C LYS A 76 -24.04 32.30 -2.79
N CYS A 77 -22.74 32.44 -2.62
CA CYS A 77 -21.75 31.40 -2.83
C CYS A 77 -21.12 31.02 -1.49
N SER A 78 -21.03 29.72 -1.22
CA SER A 78 -20.39 29.16 -0.03
C SER A 78 -19.31 28.17 -0.43
N TYR A 79 -18.37 27.91 0.48
CA TYR A 79 -17.30 26.95 0.26
C TYR A 79 -17.79 25.52 0.53
N CYS A 80 -17.46 24.59 -0.38
CA CYS A 80 -17.71 23.17 -0.18
C CYS A 80 -16.46 22.49 0.37
N PHE A 81 -16.65 21.52 1.27
CA PHE A 81 -15.62 20.56 1.63
C PHE A 81 -15.56 19.48 0.54
N CYS A 82 -14.43 19.35 -0.15
CA CYS A 82 -14.24 18.39 -1.22
C CYS A 82 -12.96 17.58 -1.02
N LEU A 83 -12.95 16.36 -1.58
CA LEU A 83 -11.74 15.56 -1.71
C LEU A 83 -11.02 15.90 -3.02
N CYS A 84 -9.69 15.77 -3.00
CA CYS A 84 -8.84 16.06 -4.14
C CYS A 84 -7.96 14.86 -4.46
N ASP A 85 -8.14 14.32 -5.67
CA ASP A 85 -7.27 13.31 -6.25
C ASP A 85 -6.09 13.98 -6.97
N ASP A 86 -5.11 14.50 -6.21
CA ASP A 86 -3.98 15.31 -6.71
C ASP A 86 -2.83 14.44 -7.22
N HIS A 87 -2.59 14.40 -8.53
CA HIS A 87 -1.53 13.57 -9.12
C HIS A 87 -0.11 14.15 -8.94
N GLN A 88 0.04 15.47 -8.74
CA GLN A 88 1.37 16.08 -8.68
C GLN A 88 2.03 15.88 -7.32
N ASN A 89 1.24 15.96 -6.24
CA ASN A 89 1.75 16.06 -4.88
C ASN A 89 1.39 14.83 -4.03
N SER A 90 1.49 13.67 -4.65
CA SER A 90 1.16 12.38 -4.02
C SER A 90 2.12 11.31 -4.50
N ASP A 91 2.46 10.37 -3.64
CA ASP A 91 3.21 9.18 -4.02
C ASP A 91 2.21 8.03 -4.17
N ARG A 92 1.81 7.75 -5.41
CA ARG A 92 0.65 6.92 -5.75
C ARG A 92 0.99 5.78 -6.71
N TYR A 93 2.27 5.54 -6.96
CA TYR A 93 2.74 4.66 -8.01
C TYR A 93 3.19 3.33 -7.42
N PHE A 94 2.82 2.22 -8.06
CA PHE A 94 3.22 0.87 -7.67
C PHE A 94 3.92 0.18 -8.81
N ASN A 95 5.07 -0.43 -8.54
CA ASN A 95 5.83 -1.17 -9.53
C ASN A 95 5.07 -2.44 -9.97
N LEU A 96 5.00 -2.66 -11.28
CA LEU A 96 4.41 -3.85 -11.91
C LEU A 96 5.46 -4.83 -12.47
N ARG A 97 6.73 -4.40 -12.56
CA ARG A 97 7.86 -5.26 -12.94
C ARG A 97 8.09 -6.35 -11.90
N GLU A 98 8.59 -7.48 -12.38
CA GLU A 98 8.95 -8.59 -11.51
C GLU A 98 10.25 -8.35 -10.75
N THR A 99 10.26 -8.77 -9.49
CA THR A 99 11.46 -8.90 -8.69
C THR A 99 11.70 -10.39 -8.47
N VAL A 100 12.74 -10.94 -9.08
CA VAL A 100 13.08 -12.38 -9.07
C VAL A 100 14.45 -12.56 -8.44
N SER A 101 14.66 -13.62 -7.68
CA SER A 101 15.96 -13.99 -7.10
C SER A 101 16.97 -14.35 -8.20
N ASP A 102 18.26 -14.32 -7.90
CA ASP A 102 19.28 -14.88 -8.80
C ASP A 102 19.21 -16.41 -8.84
N VAL A 103 18.24 -16.92 -9.60
CA VAL A 103 18.01 -18.36 -9.76
C VAL A 103 19.16 -19.08 -10.46
N LYS A 104 19.99 -18.38 -11.26
CA LYS A 104 21.18 -18.95 -11.90
C LYS A 104 22.27 -19.22 -10.88
N ALA A 105 22.37 -18.39 -9.86
CA ALA A 105 23.21 -18.61 -8.69
C ALA A 105 22.58 -19.53 -7.63
N ASN A 106 21.52 -20.28 -7.98
CA ASN A 106 20.79 -21.16 -7.07
C ASN A 106 20.25 -20.41 -5.83
N LYS A 107 19.80 -19.16 -6.00
CA LYS A 107 19.20 -18.38 -4.92
C LYS A 107 17.67 -18.40 -4.95
N VAL A 108 17.08 -18.44 -3.75
CA VAL A 108 15.63 -18.41 -3.51
C VAL A 108 15.26 -17.19 -2.68
N MET A 109 13.98 -16.82 -2.66
CA MET A 109 13.51 -15.78 -1.76
C MET A 109 13.50 -16.27 -0.31
N THR A 110 13.92 -15.39 0.60
CA THR A 110 13.97 -15.63 2.05
C THR A 110 13.25 -14.53 2.85
N GLY A 111 12.88 -13.43 2.19
CA GLY A 111 12.16 -12.32 2.80
C GLY A 111 11.62 -11.34 1.78
N VAL A 112 10.76 -10.43 2.24
CA VAL A 112 10.12 -9.41 1.41
C VAL A 112 9.81 -8.16 2.22
N ARG A 113 9.79 -6.99 1.58
CA ARG A 113 9.32 -5.74 2.17
C ARG A 113 8.81 -4.78 1.12
N PHE A 114 8.06 -3.78 1.54
CA PHE A 114 7.81 -2.60 0.71
C PHE A 114 8.96 -1.61 0.83
N VAL A 115 9.40 -1.06 -0.30
CA VAL A 115 10.27 0.12 -0.32
C VAL A 115 9.70 1.17 -1.25
N LYS A 116 9.85 2.44 -0.87
CA LYS A 116 9.49 3.56 -1.74
C LYS A 116 10.76 4.19 -2.31
N LYS A 117 10.92 4.16 -3.63
CA LYS A 117 12.03 4.79 -4.34
C LYS A 117 11.46 5.59 -5.52
N ASN A 118 11.93 6.82 -5.70
CA ASN A 118 11.44 7.71 -6.76
C ASN A 118 9.91 7.81 -6.83
N ARG A 119 9.24 7.85 -5.67
CA ARG A 119 7.77 7.93 -5.52
C ARG A 119 7.01 6.66 -5.95
N VAL A 120 7.72 5.59 -6.32
CA VAL A 120 7.14 4.29 -6.65
C VAL A 120 7.33 3.33 -5.48
N PHE A 121 6.28 2.61 -5.11
CA PHE A 121 6.33 1.51 -4.16
C PHE A 121 6.72 0.23 -4.89
N HIS A 122 7.74 -0.45 -4.37
CA HIS A 122 8.25 -1.71 -4.89
C HIS A 122 8.12 -2.80 -3.83
N LEU A 123 7.86 -4.03 -4.28
CA LEU A 123 8.19 -5.22 -3.51
C LEU A 123 9.69 -5.50 -3.69
N GLN A 124 10.45 -5.29 -2.63
CA GLN A 124 11.85 -5.69 -2.56
C GLN A 124 11.95 -7.06 -1.91
N ILE A 125 12.81 -7.91 -2.45
CA ILE A 125 13.02 -9.28 -1.96
C ILE A 125 14.39 -9.40 -1.29
N GLN A 126 14.45 -10.22 -0.27
CA GLN A 126 15.69 -10.78 0.24
C GLN A 126 15.89 -12.15 -0.42
N GLU A 127 17.11 -12.42 -0.88
CA GLU A 127 17.48 -13.69 -1.51
C GLU A 127 18.67 -14.33 -0.79
N GLY A 128 18.81 -15.64 -0.91
CA GLY A 128 19.95 -16.39 -0.43
C GLY A 128 20.11 -17.72 -1.16
N GLN A 129 21.34 -18.21 -1.27
CA GLN A 129 21.64 -19.48 -1.93
C GLN A 129 21.04 -20.64 -1.13
N ILE A 130 20.23 -21.47 -1.80
CA ILE A 130 19.69 -22.69 -1.20
C ILE A 130 20.77 -23.77 -1.19
N LEU A 131 20.81 -24.51 -0.08
CA LEU A 131 21.72 -25.60 0.23
C LEU A 131 20.92 -26.89 0.44
N PRO A 132 21.59 -28.06 0.48
CA PRO A 132 20.93 -29.33 0.77
C PRO A 132 19.97 -29.27 1.96
N ARG A 133 18.83 -29.94 1.83
CA ARG A 133 17.76 -29.99 2.85
C ARG A 133 17.13 -28.64 3.18
N GLY A 134 17.11 -27.73 2.20
CA GLY A 134 16.45 -26.43 2.32
C GLY A 134 17.15 -25.45 3.25
N ALA A 135 18.39 -25.71 3.67
CA ALA A 135 19.18 -24.73 4.40
C ALA A 135 19.51 -23.53 3.48
N ILE A 136 19.71 -22.34 4.08
CA ILE A 136 20.15 -21.14 3.34
C ILE A 136 21.57 -20.80 3.75
N ASN A 137 22.41 -20.51 2.74
CA ASN A 137 23.76 -20.01 2.99
C ASN A 137 23.72 -18.56 3.50
N GLN A 138 23.87 -18.37 4.82
CA GLN A 138 23.74 -17.08 5.49
C GLN A 138 24.66 -15.98 4.91
N SER A 139 25.85 -16.33 4.40
CA SER A 139 26.80 -15.36 3.84
C SER A 139 26.36 -14.78 2.49
N THR A 140 25.40 -15.42 1.82
CA THR A 140 24.85 -14.98 0.53
C THR A 140 23.55 -14.21 0.67
N VAL A 141 23.06 -14.04 1.90
CA VAL A 141 21.76 -13.43 2.17
C VAL A 141 21.85 -11.92 2.00
N GLU A 142 21.11 -11.39 1.04
CA GLU A 142 21.13 -9.97 0.73
C GLU A 142 19.78 -9.47 0.21
N TRP A 143 19.53 -8.17 0.38
CA TRP A 143 18.39 -7.48 -0.22
C TRP A 143 18.71 -7.14 -1.67
N LYS A 144 17.95 -7.70 -2.61
CA LYS A 144 18.12 -7.38 -4.03
C LYS A 144 17.71 -5.93 -4.28
N PRO A 145 18.53 -5.08 -4.94
CA PRO A 145 18.16 -3.70 -5.21
C PRO A 145 16.92 -3.62 -6.11
N VAL A 146 16.04 -2.66 -5.85
CA VAL A 146 14.90 -2.38 -6.72
C VAL A 146 15.30 -1.48 -7.89
N ASP A 147 14.63 -1.67 -9.03
CA ASP A 147 14.74 -0.79 -10.19
C ASP A 147 14.46 0.65 -9.76
N GLY A 148 15.48 1.50 -9.87
CA GLY A 148 15.39 2.91 -9.49
C GLY A 148 14.89 3.81 -10.60
N TYR A 149 13.90 3.37 -11.41
CA TYR A 149 13.34 4.21 -12.46
C TYR A 149 12.47 5.33 -11.86
N LYS A 150 12.24 6.37 -12.65
CA LYS A 150 11.23 7.39 -12.40
C LYS A 150 10.12 7.25 -13.43
N ILE A 151 8.93 7.68 -13.06
CA ILE A 151 7.73 7.59 -13.93
C ILE A 151 7.84 8.44 -15.20
N ASP A 152 8.75 9.42 -15.22
CA ASP A 152 9.03 10.32 -16.34
C ASP A 152 10.29 9.94 -17.13
N ASP A 153 10.94 8.82 -16.78
CA ASP A 153 12.07 8.29 -17.55
C ASP A 153 11.60 7.79 -18.93
N THR A 154 12.49 7.86 -19.92
CA THR A 154 12.24 7.30 -21.26
C THR A 154 11.96 5.80 -21.20
N ASN A 155 10.98 5.34 -22.00
CA ASN A 155 10.53 3.95 -22.10
C ASN A 155 9.84 3.36 -20.85
N ILE A 156 9.45 4.19 -19.88
CA ILE A 156 8.60 3.78 -18.76
C ILE A 156 7.13 4.07 -19.12
N ARG A 157 6.25 3.08 -18.93
CA ARG A 157 4.83 3.14 -19.32
C ARG A 157 3.90 2.71 -18.19
N GLU A 158 2.88 3.52 -17.95
CA GLU A 158 1.78 3.15 -17.05
C GLU A 158 1.05 1.89 -17.56
N GLY A 159 0.67 1.00 -16.65
CA GLY A 159 0.05 -0.29 -16.95
C GLY A 159 1.02 -1.40 -17.36
N VAL A 160 2.28 -1.05 -17.68
CA VAL A 160 3.35 -2.01 -18.01
C VAL A 160 4.39 -2.04 -16.90
N ASP A 161 5.00 -0.90 -16.61
CA ASP A 161 6.08 -0.78 -15.63
C ASP A 161 5.56 -0.42 -14.25
N TYR A 162 4.54 0.45 -14.19
CA TYR A 162 3.93 0.91 -12.95
C TYR A 162 2.42 1.09 -13.07
N HIS A 163 1.74 1.09 -11.93
CA HIS A 163 0.33 1.41 -11.78
C HIS A 163 0.18 2.75 -11.06
N SER A 164 -0.67 3.66 -11.56
CA SER A 164 -1.01 4.91 -10.87
C SER A 164 -2.34 4.78 -10.14
N MET A 165 -2.34 4.94 -8.82
CA MET A 165 -3.58 4.98 -8.06
C MET A 165 -4.37 6.26 -8.33
N ASN A 166 -5.67 6.13 -8.49
CA ASN A 166 -6.59 7.24 -8.63
C ASN A 166 -7.96 6.89 -8.03
N TYR A 167 -8.90 7.84 -8.01
CA TYR A 167 -10.23 7.65 -7.44
C TYR A 167 -10.96 6.40 -7.96
N LYS A 168 -10.73 5.96 -9.20
CA LYS A 168 -11.40 4.77 -9.77
C LYS A 168 -10.55 3.50 -9.69
N SER A 169 -9.30 3.61 -9.26
CA SER A 169 -8.31 2.55 -9.44
C SER A 169 -7.29 2.55 -8.30
N ARG A 170 -7.79 2.27 -7.09
CA ARG A 170 -7.05 2.33 -5.82
C ARG A 170 -7.27 1.09 -4.96
N GLY A 171 -7.72 -0.01 -5.57
CA GLY A 171 -7.93 -1.25 -4.84
C GLY A 171 -6.67 -2.07 -4.70
N LEU A 172 -6.62 -2.88 -3.64
CA LEU A 172 -5.59 -3.88 -3.40
C LEU A 172 -6.27 -5.16 -2.94
N ASN A 173 -6.00 -6.25 -3.65
CA ASN A 173 -6.46 -7.57 -3.23
C ASN A 173 -5.57 -8.08 -2.08
N LEU A 174 -6.21 -8.66 -1.07
CA LEU A 174 -5.59 -9.15 0.15
C LEU A 174 -5.62 -10.68 0.07
N ASP A 175 -4.55 -11.24 -0.52
CA ASP A 175 -4.48 -12.65 -0.86
C ASP A 175 -3.30 -13.32 -0.18
N GLU A 176 -3.47 -14.60 0.13
CA GLU A 176 -2.38 -15.52 0.42
C GLU A 176 -2.13 -16.42 -0.79
N ILE A 177 -0.92 -16.37 -1.33
CA ILE A 177 -0.52 -17.14 -2.50
C ILE A 177 0.55 -18.13 -2.06
N THR A 178 0.16 -19.39 -1.98
CA THR A 178 1.02 -20.52 -1.63
C THR A 178 1.04 -21.54 -2.75
N TYR A 179 2.09 -22.37 -2.77
CA TYR A 179 2.16 -23.54 -3.62
C TYR A 179 2.43 -24.75 -2.73
N THR A 180 1.37 -25.46 -2.37
CA THR A 180 1.41 -26.56 -1.38
C THR A 180 1.52 -27.95 -2.00
N ASN A 181 1.63 -28.05 -3.32
CA ASN A 181 1.78 -29.36 -3.97
C ASN A 181 3.17 -29.92 -3.65
N ASP A 182 3.19 -31.21 -3.25
CA ASP A 182 4.32 -32.16 -3.11
C ASP A 182 5.66 -31.68 -2.51
N GLY A 183 5.73 -30.45 -2.01
CA GLY A 183 6.95 -29.82 -1.55
C GLY A 183 7.95 -29.50 -2.68
N SER A 184 7.63 -29.66 -3.97
CA SER A 184 8.64 -29.48 -5.01
C SER A 184 8.92 -28.03 -5.40
N PHE A 185 8.22 -27.04 -4.84
CA PHE A 185 8.35 -25.63 -5.24
C PHE A 185 8.71 -24.69 -4.09
N VAL A 186 9.48 -23.67 -4.43
CA VAL A 186 9.87 -22.55 -3.56
C VAL A 186 9.65 -21.23 -4.27
N VAL A 187 9.41 -20.18 -3.50
CA VAL A 187 9.25 -18.82 -4.03
C VAL A 187 10.60 -18.30 -4.52
N THR A 188 10.61 -17.81 -5.76
CA THR A 188 11.77 -17.16 -6.38
C THR A 188 11.46 -15.77 -6.89
N GLY A 189 10.21 -15.32 -6.90
CA GLY A 189 9.92 -13.94 -7.27
C GLY A 189 8.51 -13.49 -6.92
N VAL A 190 8.30 -12.18 -7.03
CA VAL A 190 7.00 -11.52 -6.83
C VAL A 190 6.83 -10.38 -7.82
N ARG A 191 5.57 -10.08 -8.15
CA ARG A 191 5.20 -8.86 -8.87
C ARG A 191 3.76 -8.48 -8.56
N PHE A 192 3.41 -7.23 -8.86
CA PHE A 192 2.01 -6.84 -8.94
C PHE A 192 1.50 -6.90 -10.38
N GLN A 193 0.21 -7.13 -10.52
CA GLN A 193 -0.54 -6.89 -11.74
C GLN A 193 -1.75 -6.02 -11.43
N ALA A 194 -1.93 -4.94 -12.19
CA ALA A 194 -3.12 -4.10 -12.11
C ALA A 194 -4.22 -4.64 -13.03
N THR A 195 -5.34 -5.06 -12.45
CA THR A 195 -6.49 -5.60 -13.19
C THR A 195 -7.77 -5.02 -12.62
N LYS A 196 -8.62 -4.42 -13.48
CA LYS A 196 -9.91 -3.82 -13.10
C LYS A 196 -9.82 -2.85 -11.91
N GLY A 197 -8.81 -1.99 -11.91
CA GLY A 197 -8.61 -0.97 -10.89
C GLY A 197 -8.00 -1.44 -9.57
N ARG A 198 -7.52 -2.71 -9.52
CA ARG A 198 -6.97 -3.32 -8.31
C ARG A 198 -5.58 -3.90 -8.58
N LEU A 199 -4.70 -3.76 -7.60
CA LEU A 199 -3.43 -4.48 -7.56
C LEU A 199 -3.65 -5.91 -7.08
N ASN A 200 -3.08 -6.86 -7.81
CA ASN A 200 -3.09 -8.30 -7.53
C ASN A 200 -1.66 -8.74 -7.31
N LEU A 201 -1.38 -9.43 -6.21
CA LEU A 201 -0.10 -10.09 -6.02
C LEU A 201 0.00 -11.27 -6.99
N ILE A 202 1.16 -11.42 -7.61
CA ILE A 202 1.55 -12.61 -8.36
C ILE A 202 2.86 -13.11 -7.76
N VAL A 203 2.92 -14.40 -7.46
CA VAL A 203 4.10 -15.05 -6.90
C VAL A 203 4.67 -16.01 -7.93
N LEU A 204 5.99 -15.97 -8.09
CA LEU A 204 6.75 -16.84 -8.96
C LEU A 204 7.35 -17.97 -8.13
N PHE A 205 7.05 -19.20 -8.55
CA PHE A 205 7.54 -20.42 -7.93
C PHE A 205 8.50 -21.14 -8.87
N SER A 206 9.58 -21.70 -8.34
CA SER A 206 10.51 -22.55 -9.08
C SER A 206 10.59 -23.93 -8.45
N ASN A 207 10.71 -24.95 -9.30
CA ASN A 207 10.90 -26.33 -8.85
C ASN A 207 12.30 -26.49 -8.24
N PHE A 208 12.44 -27.30 -7.20
CA PHE A 208 13.73 -27.59 -6.59
C PHE A 208 13.81 -29.02 -6.02
N ASP A 209 15.01 -29.58 -6.06
CA ASP A 209 15.36 -30.83 -5.40
C ASP A 209 15.68 -30.51 -3.93
N PHE A 210 14.80 -30.89 -3.01
CA PHE A 210 14.97 -30.62 -1.58
C PHE A 210 16.22 -31.30 -1.02
N VAL A 211 16.51 -32.54 -1.43
CA VAL A 211 17.63 -33.33 -0.91
C VAL A 211 18.95 -32.68 -1.34
N LYS A 212 19.06 -32.31 -2.62
CA LYS A 212 20.27 -31.67 -3.16
C LYS A 212 20.36 -30.19 -2.86
N GLY A 213 19.24 -29.53 -2.58
CA GLY A 213 19.17 -28.08 -2.43
C GLY A 213 19.48 -27.37 -3.74
N MET A 214 18.91 -27.81 -4.85
CA MET A 214 19.16 -27.21 -6.17
C MET A 214 17.86 -26.92 -6.90
N LEU A 215 17.75 -25.73 -7.47
CA LEU A 215 16.67 -25.38 -8.39
C LEU A 215 16.75 -26.24 -9.66
N ILE A 216 15.60 -26.74 -10.12
CA ILE A 216 15.48 -27.60 -11.29
C ILE A 216 15.00 -26.75 -12.47
N GLU A 217 15.93 -26.46 -13.39
CA GLU A 217 15.67 -25.68 -14.60
C GLU A 217 14.80 -24.41 -14.34
N PRO A 218 15.21 -23.52 -13.43
CA PRO A 218 14.33 -22.47 -12.90
C PRO A 218 13.85 -21.44 -13.93
N GLU A 219 14.49 -21.34 -15.10
CA GLU A 219 14.04 -20.46 -16.18
C GLU A 219 12.90 -21.08 -17.02
N SER A 220 12.86 -22.41 -17.17
CA SER A 220 11.86 -23.13 -17.98
C SER A 220 10.69 -23.67 -17.16
N THR A 221 10.91 -24.03 -15.88
CA THR A 221 9.89 -24.71 -15.04
C THR A 221 9.14 -23.78 -14.09
N ARG A 222 9.42 -22.48 -14.13
CA ARG A 222 8.82 -21.50 -13.22
C ARG A 222 7.31 -21.35 -13.45
N LYS A 223 6.56 -21.22 -12.36
CA LYS A 223 5.11 -21.07 -12.36
C LYS A 223 4.69 -19.76 -11.71
N TYR A 224 3.86 -19.00 -12.42
CA TYR A 224 3.18 -17.84 -11.85
C TYR A 224 1.88 -18.31 -11.21
N GLN A 225 1.69 -17.96 -9.94
CA GLN A 225 0.43 -18.19 -9.24
C GLN A 225 -0.15 -16.86 -8.76
N SER A 226 -1.47 -16.75 -8.87
CA SER A 226 -2.21 -15.62 -8.33
C SER A 226 -3.66 -16.00 -8.06
N ASN A 227 -4.29 -15.29 -7.14
CA ASN A 227 -5.71 -15.46 -6.83
C ASN A 227 -6.60 -14.46 -7.59
N SER A 228 -6.12 -13.85 -8.69
CA SER A 228 -6.83 -12.78 -9.41
C SER A 228 -8.23 -13.18 -9.90
N ASP A 229 -8.45 -14.48 -10.13
CA ASP A 229 -9.66 -15.03 -10.74
C ASP A 229 -10.79 -15.33 -9.75
N ILE A 230 -10.56 -15.14 -8.43
CA ILE A 230 -11.60 -15.28 -7.41
C ILE A 230 -12.78 -14.35 -7.75
N LYS A 231 -13.94 -14.96 -8.03
CA LYS A 231 -15.20 -14.25 -8.26
C LYS A 231 -15.85 -13.90 -6.92
N GLY A 232 -16.52 -12.75 -6.84
CA GLY A 232 -17.30 -12.37 -5.65
C GLY A 232 -16.48 -11.97 -4.43
N ARG A 233 -15.26 -11.42 -4.61
CA ARG A 233 -14.43 -10.90 -3.52
C ARG A 233 -15.20 -9.92 -2.62
N ILE A 234 -14.94 -10.01 -1.32
CA ILE A 234 -15.59 -9.16 -0.31
C ILE A 234 -14.73 -7.91 -0.08
N GLU A 235 -15.35 -6.73 -0.15
CA GLU A 235 -14.67 -5.49 0.18
C GLU A 235 -14.55 -5.32 1.69
N LEU A 236 -13.34 -5.05 2.18
CA LEU A 236 -13.08 -4.59 3.53
C LEU A 236 -13.24 -3.06 3.52
N HIS A 237 -14.43 -2.60 3.89
CA HIS A 237 -14.76 -1.18 3.86
C HIS A 237 -14.04 -0.39 4.96
N LEU A 238 -13.13 0.49 4.56
CA LEU A 238 -12.49 1.47 5.43
C LEU A 238 -13.28 2.78 5.38
N LYS A 239 -13.83 3.22 6.51
CA LYS A 239 -14.64 4.44 6.57
C LYS A 239 -14.51 5.14 7.92
N ASN A 240 -14.35 6.46 7.88
CA ASN A 240 -14.33 7.32 9.07
C ASN A 240 -13.29 6.88 10.11
N LEU A 241 -12.08 6.55 9.65
CA LEU A 241 -10.98 6.06 10.49
C LEU A 241 -9.97 7.17 10.75
N ASP A 242 -9.33 7.14 11.93
CA ASP A 242 -8.24 8.04 12.28
C ASP A 242 -6.89 7.54 11.71
N VAL A 243 -5.86 8.37 11.82
CA VAL A 243 -4.50 8.08 11.35
C VAL A 243 -3.92 6.85 12.08
N PRO A 244 -3.44 5.82 11.37
CA PRO A 244 -3.04 4.53 11.98
C PRO A 244 -2.03 4.65 13.12
N THR A 245 -1.07 5.58 13.02
CA THR A 245 0.02 5.78 13.98
C THR A 245 -0.41 6.49 15.26
N LEU A 246 -1.66 6.91 15.39
CA LEU A 246 -2.21 7.50 16.61
C LEU A 246 -2.80 6.46 17.57
N SER A 247 -2.93 5.20 17.12
CA SER A 247 -3.39 4.13 17.99
C SER A 247 -2.32 3.74 19.00
N PHE A 248 -2.74 3.53 20.25
CA PHE A 248 -1.91 2.94 21.30
C PHE A 248 -1.93 1.41 21.27
N ASP A 249 -2.92 0.81 20.59
CA ASP A 249 -3.10 -0.63 20.54
C ASP A 249 -2.23 -1.26 19.46
N SER A 250 -1.76 -2.47 19.74
CA SER A 250 -1.05 -3.29 18.76
C SER A 250 -1.98 -3.66 17.59
N SER A 251 -1.49 -3.48 16.37
CA SER A 251 -2.24 -3.85 15.17
C SER A 251 -2.45 -5.36 15.10
N GLN A 252 -3.70 -5.78 14.95
CA GLN A 252 -4.09 -7.18 14.76
C GLN A 252 -4.30 -7.47 13.26
N PRO A 253 -4.00 -8.67 12.75
CA PRO A 253 -4.43 -9.08 11.42
C PRO A 253 -5.97 -9.07 11.34
N LEU A 254 -6.53 -8.33 10.38
CA LEU A 254 -7.98 -8.14 10.25
C LEU A 254 -8.55 -8.65 8.93
N SER A 255 -7.73 -8.80 7.89
CA SER A 255 -8.18 -9.36 6.62
C SER A 255 -8.12 -10.88 6.58
N LYS A 256 -8.94 -11.45 5.69
CA LYS A 256 -8.97 -12.85 5.29
C LYS A 256 -8.73 -12.96 3.79
N ASP A 257 -8.36 -14.15 3.32
CA ASP A 257 -8.18 -14.42 1.90
C ASP A 257 -9.46 -14.20 1.10
N GLY A 258 -9.33 -13.80 -0.17
CA GLY A 258 -10.47 -13.45 -1.02
C GLY A 258 -11.11 -12.10 -0.71
N GLN A 259 -10.50 -11.29 0.15
CA GLN A 259 -10.90 -9.91 0.39
C GLN A 259 -10.12 -8.93 -0.47
N TYR A 260 -10.61 -7.70 -0.56
CA TYR A 260 -9.87 -6.58 -1.10
C TYR A 260 -10.23 -5.32 -0.30
N LEU A 261 -9.38 -4.31 -0.37
CA LEU A 261 -9.70 -2.98 0.16
C LEU A 261 -9.39 -1.91 -0.86
N GLU A 262 -9.88 -0.70 -0.61
CA GLU A 262 -9.49 0.49 -1.33
C GLU A 262 -8.72 1.44 -0.42
N PHE A 263 -7.71 2.11 -0.97
CA PHE A 263 -7.09 3.24 -0.28
C PHE A 263 -8.09 4.41 -0.25
N VAL A 264 -8.37 4.93 0.93
CA VAL A 264 -9.36 5.99 1.18
C VAL A 264 -8.76 7.10 2.04
N ASN A 265 -9.48 8.21 2.20
CA ASN A 265 -9.11 9.23 3.17
C ASN A 265 -9.51 8.82 4.61
N THR A 266 -8.79 9.36 5.59
CA THR A 266 -9.20 9.39 6.99
C THR A 266 -10.53 10.12 7.19
N GLY A 267 -11.11 9.98 8.38
CA GLY A 267 -12.34 10.68 8.76
C GLY A 267 -12.17 12.21 8.82
N MET A 268 -13.28 12.92 8.59
CA MET A 268 -13.28 14.39 8.57
C MET A 268 -13.08 14.97 9.96
N GLU A 269 -13.77 14.44 10.96
CA GLU A 269 -13.63 14.91 12.34
C GLU A 269 -12.24 14.62 12.89
N GLN A 270 -11.73 13.42 12.61
CA GLN A 270 -10.46 12.92 13.13
C GLN A 270 -9.26 13.67 12.53
N ASP A 271 -9.27 13.88 11.20
CA ASP A 271 -8.07 14.30 10.46
C ASP A 271 -8.38 15.21 9.25
N ALA A 272 -9.59 15.77 9.19
CA ALA A 272 -10.07 16.60 8.08
C ALA A 272 -9.91 15.90 6.71
N ALA A 273 -9.98 14.55 6.70
CA ALA A 273 -9.86 13.72 5.51
C ALA A 273 -8.61 13.96 4.65
N GLN A 274 -7.47 14.26 5.27
CA GLN A 274 -6.24 14.65 4.55
C GLN A 274 -5.22 13.52 4.41
N THR A 275 -5.38 12.42 5.14
CA THR A 275 -4.44 11.30 5.13
C THR A 275 -5.03 10.12 4.35
N THR A 276 -4.25 9.53 3.45
CA THR A 276 -4.63 8.29 2.76
C THR A 276 -4.32 7.08 3.63
N VAL A 277 -5.31 6.20 3.81
CA VAL A 277 -5.23 4.96 4.58
C VAL A 277 -5.74 3.78 3.75
N PRO A 278 -5.24 2.54 3.97
CA PRO A 278 -4.27 2.16 4.98
C PRO A 278 -2.86 2.66 4.66
N PHE A 279 -1.99 2.69 5.66
CA PHE A 279 -0.56 2.92 5.43
C PHE A 279 0.10 1.68 4.85
N ILE A 280 1.21 1.87 4.14
CA ILE A 280 2.02 0.76 3.65
C ILE A 280 3.13 0.52 4.68
N ASP A 281 3.13 -0.66 5.26
CA ASP A 281 4.15 -1.07 6.24
C ASP A 281 5.44 -1.45 5.49
N ILE A 282 6.50 -0.69 5.74
CA ILE A 282 7.80 -0.85 5.07
C ILE A 282 8.79 -1.72 5.86
N GLN A 283 8.35 -2.29 6.99
CA GLN A 283 9.21 -3.14 7.81
C GLN A 283 9.63 -4.40 7.07
N ASP A 284 10.83 -4.89 7.42
CA ASP A 284 11.37 -6.13 6.88
C ASP A 284 10.52 -7.31 7.34
N VAL A 285 10.04 -8.12 6.39
CA VAL A 285 9.34 -9.38 6.68
C VAL A 285 10.27 -10.53 6.33
N VAL A 286 10.99 -10.98 7.36
CA VAL A 286 12.00 -12.04 7.31
C VAL A 286 11.79 -13.00 8.48
N SER A 287 12.26 -14.23 8.36
CA SER A 287 12.30 -15.18 9.46
C SER A 287 13.53 -14.99 10.34
N ASN A 288 13.43 -15.35 11.62
CA ASN A 288 14.61 -15.51 12.46
C ASN A 288 15.34 -16.78 12.00
N HIS A 289 16.48 -16.60 11.32
CA HIS A 289 17.12 -17.52 10.38
C HIS A 289 16.42 -17.58 9.00
N PRO A 290 17.12 -17.23 7.91
CA PRO A 290 16.59 -17.31 6.54
C PRO A 290 16.22 -18.75 6.16
N VAL A 291 15.02 -18.90 5.62
CA VAL A 291 14.49 -20.17 5.12
C VAL A 291 13.88 -19.98 3.73
N PRO A 292 13.80 -21.03 2.90
CA PRO A 292 13.01 -20.98 1.67
C PRO A 292 11.55 -20.69 2.00
N LEU A 293 10.87 -19.97 1.11
CA LEU A 293 9.46 -19.64 1.28
C LEU A 293 8.59 -20.55 0.40
N ALA A 294 7.44 -20.96 0.94
CA ALA A 294 6.39 -21.69 0.22
C ALA A 294 5.24 -20.78 -0.24
N GLY A 295 5.26 -19.50 0.15
CA GLY A 295 4.27 -18.53 -0.32
C GLY A 295 4.50 -17.13 0.22
N ILE A 296 3.73 -16.20 -0.34
CA ILE A 296 3.69 -14.78 0.04
C ILE A 296 2.23 -14.36 0.13
N SER A 297 1.94 -13.49 1.09
CA SER A 297 0.64 -12.85 1.24
C SER A 297 0.79 -11.33 1.37
N ILE A 298 -0.23 -10.59 0.93
CA ILE A 298 -0.45 -9.19 1.36
C ILE A 298 -1.72 -9.19 2.22
N TYR A 299 -1.64 -8.65 3.43
CA TYR A 299 -2.77 -8.61 4.34
C TYR A 299 -2.91 -7.24 5.01
N TYR A 300 -4.11 -6.97 5.51
CA TYR A 300 -4.44 -5.77 6.27
C TYR A 300 -4.42 -6.07 7.77
N LYS A 301 -3.74 -5.21 8.53
CA LYS A 301 -3.72 -5.21 9.99
C LYS A 301 -4.05 -3.84 10.55
N GLY A 302 -4.66 -3.77 11.71
CA GLY A 302 -4.99 -2.49 12.33
C GLY A 302 -5.62 -2.64 13.71
N SER A 303 -6.10 -1.53 14.23
CA SER A 303 -6.84 -1.44 15.48
C SER A 303 -8.19 -0.75 15.24
N PRO A 304 -9.22 -1.05 16.04
CA PRO A 304 -10.54 -0.45 15.89
C PRO A 304 -10.47 1.10 15.88
N GLY A 305 -11.15 1.72 14.92
CA GLY A 305 -11.19 3.18 14.78
C GLY A 305 -10.02 3.81 14.01
N TYR A 306 -9.01 3.04 13.60
CA TYR A 306 -7.82 3.52 12.90
C TYR A 306 -7.65 2.89 11.51
N GLY A 307 -7.04 3.62 10.59
CA GLY A 307 -6.91 3.26 9.17
C GLY A 307 -6.04 2.03 8.86
N GLY A 308 -5.31 1.51 9.85
CA GLY A 308 -4.45 0.34 9.74
C GLY A 308 -3.33 0.42 8.70
N PHE A 309 -2.79 -0.75 8.37
CA PHE A 309 -1.63 -0.96 7.53
C PHE A 309 -1.85 -2.14 6.59
N VAL A 310 -1.35 -2.04 5.36
CA VAL A 310 -1.12 -3.20 4.48
C VAL A 310 0.34 -3.60 4.55
N THR A 311 0.58 -4.90 4.70
CA THR A 311 1.93 -5.42 4.90
C THR A 311 2.08 -6.80 4.26
N PRO A 312 3.28 -7.16 3.78
CA PRO A 312 3.55 -8.52 3.36
C PRO A 312 3.54 -9.50 4.55
N LYS A 313 3.30 -10.77 4.24
CA LYS A 313 3.52 -11.92 5.11
C LYS A 313 4.25 -12.98 4.30
N ILE A 314 5.26 -13.59 4.90
CA ILE A 314 5.95 -14.74 4.33
C ILE A 314 5.37 -16.04 4.89
N ILE A 315 5.31 -17.06 4.06
CA ILE A 315 4.95 -18.42 4.46
C ILE A 315 6.21 -19.26 4.29
N SER A 316 6.79 -19.68 5.41
CA SER A 316 7.99 -20.53 5.41
C SER A 316 7.68 -21.89 4.79
N TYR A 317 8.68 -22.44 4.12
CA TYR A 317 8.58 -23.78 3.55
C TYR A 317 8.49 -24.85 4.65
N ASP A 318 7.51 -25.75 4.55
CA ASP A 318 7.32 -26.85 5.49
C ASP A 318 8.22 -28.04 5.11
N ILE A 319 9.19 -28.34 5.97
CA ILE A 319 10.13 -29.45 5.78
C ILE A 319 9.60 -30.79 6.29
N SER A 320 8.48 -30.79 7.04
CA SER A 320 7.93 -31.99 7.69
C SER A 320 7.70 -33.16 6.71
N PRO A 321 7.24 -32.96 5.47
CA PRO A 321 7.08 -34.05 4.50
C PRO A 321 8.37 -34.77 4.09
N HIS A 322 9.54 -34.16 4.35
CA HIS A 322 10.85 -34.74 4.02
C HIS A 322 11.53 -35.43 5.20
N LEU A 323 10.91 -35.37 6.39
CA LEU A 323 11.45 -36.03 7.57
C LEU A 323 11.07 -37.51 7.54
N PRO A 324 12.00 -38.42 7.90
CA PRO A 324 11.65 -39.83 8.06
C PRO A 324 10.61 -39.99 9.18
N PRO A 325 9.71 -40.99 9.10
CA PRO A 325 8.76 -41.26 10.17
C PRO A 325 9.50 -41.47 11.49
N VAL A 326 9.08 -40.75 12.54
CA VAL A 326 9.65 -40.92 13.88
C VAL A 326 9.38 -42.35 14.32
N THR A 327 10.43 -43.17 14.35
CA THR A 327 10.35 -44.51 14.93
C THR A 327 10.53 -44.32 16.43
N MET A 328 9.45 -44.44 17.21
CA MET A 328 9.58 -44.48 18.67
C MET A 328 10.30 -45.78 19.04
N LEU A 329 11.49 -45.65 19.63
CA LEU A 329 12.27 -46.75 20.20
C LEU A 329 11.75 -47.11 21.59
#